data_AF-A0A926BYL1-F1
#
_entry.id   AF-A0A926BYL1-F1
#
_cell.length_a   1.000
_cell.length_b   1.000
_cell.length_c   1.000
_cell.angle_alpha   90.00
_cell.angle_beta   90.00
_cell.angle_gamma   90.00
#
_symmetry.space_group_name_H-M   'P 1'
#
loop_
_entity.id
_entity.type
_entity.pdbx_description
1 polymer ?
#
loop_
_entity_poly.entity_id
_entity_poly.type
_entity_poly.pdbx_seq_one_letter_code
_entity_poly.pdbx_strand_id
1 'polypeptide(L)'
;MTNRYVTLSVQRVWDIDGYPDYFFGDDKQLYRFTARGEIRRNARCVKRYTIGYTLKSRFFSLTQLRPLLRRHNATDRPAGF
;
A
#
# COMPACT_ATOMS: atom_id res chain seq x y z
N MET A 1 -4.94 -26.93 -6.22
CA MET A 1 -4.22 -26.05 -5.27
C MET A 1 -5.18 -24.97 -4.80
N THR A 2 -5.76 -25.13 -3.61
CA THR A 2 -6.82 -24.24 -3.10
C THR A 2 -6.19 -22.96 -2.56
N ASN A 3 -6.31 -21.85 -3.28
CA ASN A 3 -5.90 -20.54 -2.77
C ASN A 3 -6.80 -20.19 -1.58
N ARG A 4 -6.29 -20.37 -0.35
CA ARG A 4 -6.90 -19.80 0.85
C ARG A 4 -6.79 -18.28 0.74
N TYR A 5 -7.91 -17.63 0.42
CA TYR A 5 -8.03 -16.18 0.51
C TYR A 5 -7.99 -15.81 1.99
N VAL A 6 -6.80 -15.53 2.51
CA VAL A 6 -6.65 -14.94 3.84
C VAL A 6 -7.07 -13.49 3.68
N THR A 7 -8.24 -13.16 4.21
CA THR A 7 -8.69 -11.77 4.33
C THR A 7 -7.73 -11.07 5.30
N LEU A 8 -6.74 -10.37 4.74
CA LEU A 8 -5.76 -9.62 5.53
C LEU A 8 -6.46 -8.40 6.12
N SER A 9 -6.76 -8.44 7.43
CA SER A 9 -7.20 -7.28 8.20
C SER A 9 -5.99 -6.41 8.51
N VAL A 10 -5.58 -5.57 7.56
CA VAL A 10 -4.45 -4.65 7.72
C VAL A 10 -4.99 -3.25 7.93
N GLN A 11 -4.53 -2.58 9.00
CA GLN A 11 -4.88 -1.19 9.22
C GLN A 11 -4.16 -0.32 8.19
N ARG A 12 -4.92 0.47 7.42
CA ARG A 12 -4.39 1.48 6.51
C ARG A 12 -3.88 2.67 7.31
N VAL A 13 -2.56 2.89 7.31
CA VAL A 13 -1.91 3.93 8.15
C VAL A 13 -1.34 5.08 7.34
N TRP A 14 -0.73 4.80 6.20
CA TRP A 14 -0.19 5.83 5.30
C TRP A 14 -0.63 5.61 3.87
N ASP A 15 -1.16 6.66 3.26
CA ASP A 15 -1.45 6.73 1.85
C ASP A 15 -0.26 7.24 1.06
N ILE A 16 -0.23 6.90 -0.23
CA ILE A 16 0.81 7.37 -1.14
C ILE A 16 0.17 8.33 -2.14
N ASP A 17 0.62 9.56 -2.12
CA ASP A 17 0.15 10.61 -3.04
C ASP A 17 0.41 10.21 -4.50
N GLY A 18 -0.59 10.42 -5.36
CA GLY A 18 -0.59 9.94 -6.76
C GLY A 18 -0.80 8.42 -6.95
N TYR A 19 -0.92 7.64 -5.87
CA TYR A 19 -1.12 6.18 -5.90
C TYR A 19 -2.23 5.74 -4.93
N PRO A 20 -3.51 6.05 -5.20
CA PRO A 20 -4.62 5.85 -4.26
C PRO A 20 -4.88 4.39 -3.90
N ASP A 21 -4.52 3.46 -4.79
CA ASP A 21 -4.68 2.02 -4.56
C ASP A 21 -3.62 1.44 -3.63
N TYR A 22 -2.60 2.22 -3.24
CA TYR A 22 -1.44 1.76 -2.49
C TYR A 22 -1.37 2.45 -1.12
N PHE A 23 -1.03 1.69 -0.09
CA PHE A 23 -0.91 2.20 1.26
C PHE A 23 0.07 1.39 2.10
N PHE A 24 0.69 2.01 3.11
CA PHE A 24 1.45 1.31 4.12
C PHE A 24 0.57 0.94 5.31
N GLY A 25 0.73 -0.30 5.75
CA GLY A 25 0.14 -0.82 6.97
C GLY A 25 0.85 -0.32 8.23
N ASP A 26 0.28 -0.65 9.39
CA ASP A 26 0.88 -0.51 10.71
C ASP A 26 2.18 -1.33 10.85
N ASP A 27 2.24 -2.47 10.16
CA ASP A 27 3.41 -3.35 10.05
C ASP A 27 4.56 -2.80 9.16
N LYS A 28 4.40 -1.57 8.65
CA LYS A 28 5.35 -0.88 7.76
C LYS A 28 5.59 -1.62 6.43
N GLN A 29 4.65 -2.45 6.01
CA GLN A 29 4.65 -3.09 4.68
C GLN A 29 3.73 -2.35 3.72
N LEU A 30 4.03 -2.46 2.43
CA LEU A 30 3.22 -1.87 1.37
C LEU A 30 2.12 -2.86 0.97
N TYR A 31 0.91 -2.35 0.86
CA TYR A 31 -0.26 -3.07 0.39
C TYR A 31 -0.88 -2.34 -0.79
N ARG A 32 -1.71 -3.06 -1.54
CA ARG A 32 -2.56 -2.47 -2.57
C ARG A 32 -3.94 -3.09 -2.60
N PHE A 33 -4.92 -2.31 -3.03
CA PHE A 33 -6.22 -2.83 -3.44
C PHE A 33 -6.13 -3.41 -4.85
N THR A 34 -6.76 -4.56 -5.06
CA THR A 34 -7.02 -5.09 -6.41
C THR A 34 -8.28 -4.44 -6.98
N ALA A 35 -8.51 -4.61 -8.28
CA ALA A 35 -9.75 -4.16 -8.92
C ALA A 35 -11.02 -4.79 -8.31
N ARG A 36 -10.87 -5.89 -7.56
CA ARG A 36 -11.95 -6.58 -6.85
C ARG A 36 -12.10 -6.15 -5.39
N GLY A 37 -11.34 -5.15 -4.94
CA GLY A 37 -11.33 -4.67 -3.56
C GLY A 37 -10.52 -5.53 -2.58
N GLU A 38 -9.81 -6.54 -3.06
CA GLU A 38 -8.99 -7.39 -2.20
C GLU A 38 -7.68 -6.67 -1.83
N ILE A 39 -7.21 -6.86 -0.59
CA ILE A 39 -5.92 -6.34 -0.14
C ILE A 39 -4.82 -7.35 -0.46
N ARG A 40 -3.80 -6.91 -1.21
CA ARG A 40 -2.60 -7.71 -1.49
C ARG A 40 -1.36 -7.01 -0.98
N ARG A 41 -0.51 -7.77 -0.29
CA ARG A 41 0.83 -7.32 0.07
C ARG A 41 1.67 -7.11 -1.19
N ASN A 42 2.30 -5.95 -1.30
CA ASN A 42 3.26 -5.66 -2.34
C ASN A 42 4.67 -5.98 -1.84
N ALA A 43 5.39 -6.83 -2.56
CA ALA A 43 6.70 -7.29 -2.13
C ALA A 43 7.73 -6.14 -2.17
N ARG A 44 8.52 -6.04 -1.11
CA ARG A 44 9.70 -5.18 -1.08
C ARG A 44 10.77 -5.79 -1.99
N CYS A 45 11.42 -4.97 -2.79
CA CYS A 45 12.45 -5.42 -3.72
C CYS A 45 13.74 -4.61 -3.55
N VAL A 46 14.86 -5.23 -3.92
CA VAL A 46 16.17 -4.60 -3.96
C VAL A 46 16.58 -4.48 -5.42
N LYS A 47 16.90 -3.27 -5.88
CA LYS A 47 17.52 -3.04 -7.18
C LYS A 47 18.95 -2.53 -6.98
N ARG A 48 19.93 -3.35 -7.38
CA ARG A 48 21.37 -3.19 -7.05
C ARG A 48 21.59 -3.14 -5.54
N TYR A 49 21.62 -1.95 -4.96
CA TYR A 49 21.82 -1.69 -3.53
C TYR A 49 20.67 -0.89 -2.90
N THR A 50 19.64 -0.57 -3.67
CA THR A 50 18.53 0.31 -3.22
C THR A 50 17.30 -0.51 -2.92
N ILE A 51 16.79 -0.37 -1.69
CA ILE A 51 15.55 -0.99 -1.22
C ILE A 51 14.36 -0.13 -1.61
N GLY A 52 13.29 -0.76 -2.09
CA GLY A 52 12.08 -0.05 -2.50
C GLY A 52 10.91 -0.96 -2.84
N TYR A 53 9.97 -0.39 -3.57
CA TYR A 53 8.77 -1.07 -4.04
C TYR A 53 8.50 -0.72 -5.50
N THR A 54 7.83 -1.64 -6.20
CA THR A 54 7.30 -1.38 -7.54
C THR A 54 5.84 -0.98 -7.43
N LEU A 55 5.50 0.22 -7.90
CA LEU A 55 4.13 0.74 -7.95
C LEU A 55 3.70 0.82 -9.42
N LYS A 56 2.59 0.16 -9.76
CA LYS A 56 2.05 -0.05 -11.13
C LYS A 56 3.04 -0.72 -12.10
N SER A 57 4.16 -0.07 -12.44
CA SER A 57 5.28 -0.62 -13.22
C SER A 57 6.63 0.06 -12.93
N ARG A 58 6.67 1.02 -12.02
CA ARG A 58 7.86 1.84 -11.73
C ARG A 58 8.40 1.51 -10.35
N PHE A 59 9.72 1.37 -10.26
CA PHE A 59 10.41 1.20 -8.99
C PHE A 59 10.61 2.55 -8.32
N PHE A 60 10.29 2.61 -7.02
CA PHE A 60 10.54 3.73 -6.14
C PHE A 60 11.35 3.24 -4.94
N SER A 61 12.45 3.93 -4.64
CA SER A 61 13.17 3.69 -3.39
C SER A 61 12.35 4.15 -2.19
N LEU A 62 12.66 3.64 -1.00
CA LEU A 62 12.02 4.11 0.24
C LEU A 62 12.19 5.63 0.42
N THR A 63 13.36 6.18 0.05
CA THR A 63 13.63 7.61 0.12
C THR A 63 12.74 8.42 -0.82
N GLN A 64 12.42 7.88 -2.00
CA GLN A 64 11.50 8.51 -2.95
C GLN A 64 10.03 8.41 -2.51
N LEU A 65 9.65 7.34 -1.80
CA LEU A 65 8.28 7.15 -1.31
C LEU A 65 7.98 8.01 -0.08
N ARG A 66 8.94 8.18 0.85
CA ARG A 66 8.75 8.97 2.08
C ARG A 66 8.08 10.34 1.89
N PRO A 67 8.51 11.21 0.97
CA PRO A 67 7.87 12.51 0.78
C PRO A 67 6.45 12.43 0.22
N LEU A 68 6.06 11.29 -0.38
CA LEU A 68 4.72 11.06 -0.91
C LEU A 68 3.76 10.48 0.14
N LEU A 69 4.25 10.17 1.34
CA LEU A 69 3.43 9.57 2.38
C LEU A 69 2.52 10.61 3.02
N ARG A 70 1.23 10.31 3.04
CA ARG A 70 0.21 11.09 3.74
C ARG A 70 -0.43 10.23 4.81
N ARG A 71 -0.66 10.78 5.99
CA ARG A 71 -1.31 10.02 7.07
C ARG A 71 -2.72 9.69 6.64
N HIS A 72 -3.11 8.42 6.72
CA HIS A 72 -4.49 8.03 6.46
C HIS A 72 -5.37 8.52 7.62
N ASN A 73 -6.31 9.41 7.33
CA ASN A 73 -7.33 9.84 8.27
C ASN A 73 -8.61 9.04 7.97
N ALA A 74 -9.02 8.17 8.89
CA ALA A 74 -10.27 7.41 8.76
C ALA A 74 -11.53 8.29 8.83
N THR A 75 -11.36 9.60 9.00
CA THR A 75 -12.42 10.59 9.20
C THR A 75 -13.10 11.04 7.90
N ASP A 76 -12.58 10.70 6.71
CA ASP A 76 -13.27 10.93 5.42
C ASP A 76 -14.36 9.88 5.14
N ARG A 77 -15.18 9.56 6.15
CA ARG A 77 -16.46 8.90 5.93
C ARG A 77 -17.44 10.01 5.56
N PRO A 78 -18.05 10.04 4.36
CA PRO A 78 -19.16 10.95 4.13
C PRO A 78 -20.23 10.58 5.15
N ALA A 79 -20.46 11.48 6.11
CA ALA A 79 -21.67 11.47 6.92
C ALA A 79 -22.83 11.68 5.95
N GLY A 80 -23.57 10.60 5.69
CA GLY A 80 -24.73 10.60 4.80
C GLY A 80 -25.54 9.35 5.09
N PHE A 81 -26.26 9.38 6.22
CA PHE A 81 -27.47 8.60 6.42
C PHE A 81 -28.63 9.31 5.70
#